data_AF-R7VDD4-F1
#
_entry.id   AF-R7VDD4-F1
#
_cell.length_a   1.000
_cell.length_b   1.000
_cell.length_c   1.000
_cell.angle_alpha   90.00
_cell.angle_beta   90.00
_cell.angle_gamma   90.00
#
_symmetry.space_group_name_H-M   'P 1'
#
loop_
_entity.id
_entity.type
_entity.pdbx_description
1 polymer ?
#
loop_
_entity_poly.entity_id
_entity_poly.type
_entity_poly.pdbx_seq_one_letter_code
_entity_poly.pdbx_strand_id
1 'polypeptide(L)' 'DKEKKKKETILDLSKYLDKPVRVKFSGGREACGILKGFDPLLNLVLDGCTENLRGK' A
#
# COMPACT_ATOMS: atom_id res chain seq x y z
N ASP A 1 -6.24 -2.06 -33.39
CA ASP A 1 -6.54 -1.76 -31.98
C ASP A 1 -5.37 -1.09 -31.30
N LYS A 2 -5.53 0.17 -30.87
CA LYS A 2 -4.50 0.84 -30.04
C LYS A 2 -4.67 0.32 -28.62
N GLU A 3 -3.83 -0.62 -28.21
CA GLU A 3 -3.64 -0.97 -26.80
C GLU A 3 -3.46 0.33 -26.01
N LYS A 4 -4.48 0.69 -25.21
CA LYS A 4 -4.37 1.78 -24.24
C LYS A 4 -3.25 1.38 -23.30
N LYS A 5 -2.06 1.99 -23.45
CA LYS A 5 -0.97 1.89 -22.47
C LYS A 5 -1.58 2.09 -21.10
N LYS A 6 -1.61 1.01 -20.29
CA LYS A 6 -2.01 1.09 -18.89
C LYS A 6 -1.15 2.20 -18.28
N LYS A 7 -1.78 3.15 -17.58
CA LYS A 7 -1.04 4.13 -16.79
C LYS A 7 -0.30 3.32 -15.73
N GLU A 8 0.95 2.98 -16.02
CA GLU A 8 1.82 2.33 -15.05
C GLU A 8 1.98 3.32 -13.90
N THR A 9 1.51 2.91 -12.72
CA THR A 9 1.83 3.63 -11.50
C THR A 9 3.34 3.59 -11.34
N ILE A 10 3.96 4.75 -11.09
CA ILE A 10 5.43 4.87 -10.90
C ILE A 10 5.90 3.98 -9.73
N LEU A 11 4.98 3.61 -8.84
CA LEU A 11 5.18 2.68 -7.75
C LEU A 11 4.83 1.25 -8.16
N ASP A 12 5.82 0.36 -8.13
CA ASP A 12 5.63 -1.09 -8.21
C ASP A 12 5.61 -1.69 -6.81
N LEU A 13 4.40 -1.96 -6.30
CA LEU A 13 4.19 -2.54 -4.98
C LEU A 13 4.47 -4.05 -4.93
N SER A 14 4.60 -4.72 -6.08
CA SER A 14 4.86 -6.16 -6.17
C SER A 14 6.17 -6.54 -5.47
N LYS A 15 7.15 -5.62 -5.49
CA LYS A 15 8.45 -5.75 -4.80
C LYS A 15 8.35 -5.84 -3.28
N TYR A 16 7.20 -5.47 -2.72
CA TYR A 16 6.93 -5.41 -1.29
C TYR A 16 5.91 -6.45 -0.81
N LEU A 17 5.41 -7.32 -1.70
CA LEU A 17 4.56 -8.45 -1.30
C LEU A 17 5.29 -9.34 -0.30
N ASP A 18 4.54 -9.81 0.69
CA ASP A 18 5.00 -10.62 1.84
C ASP A 18 6.09 -9.96 2.68
N LYS A 19 6.27 -8.63 2.57
CA LYS A 19 7.19 -7.84 3.39
C LYS A 19 6.44 -6.90 4.31
N PRO A 20 7.04 -6.56 5.48
CA PRO A 20 6.51 -5.52 6.33
C PRO A 20 6.57 -4.15 5.62
N VAL A 21 5.45 -3.44 5.63
CA VAL A 21 5.31 -2.09 5.10
C VAL A 21 4.75 -1.16 6.18
N ARG A 22 5.11 0.13 6.08
CA ARG A 22 4.51 1.21 6.86
C ARG A 22 3.74 2.13 5.92
N VAL A 23 2.47 2.32 6.21
CA VAL A 23 1.54 3.16 5.44
C VAL A 23 1.23 4.40 6.25
N LYS A 24 1.44 5.58 5.68
CA LYS A 24 1.03 6.86 6.27
C LYS A 24 -0.22 7.34 5.56
N PHE A 25 -1.34 7.37 6.28
CA PHE A 25 -2.59 7.90 5.76
C PHE A 25 -2.59 9.42 5.84
N SER A 26 -3.33 10.04 4.93
CA SER A 26 -3.77 11.42 5.12
C SER A 26 -4.51 11.54 6.46
N GLY A 27 -4.31 12.65 7.16
CA GLY A 27 -4.83 12.82 8.53
C GLY A 27 -3.93 12.25 9.64
N GLY A 28 -2.75 11.70 9.31
CA GLY A 28 -1.68 11.43 10.29
C GLY A 28 -1.75 10.09 11.00
N ARG A 29 -2.61 9.17 10.54
CA ARG A 29 -2.62 7.78 11.02
C ARG A 29 -1.51 7.00 10.31
N GLU A 30 -0.79 6.15 11.05
CA GLU A 30 0.19 5.24 10.47
C GLU A 30 -0.23 3.79 10.74
N ALA A 31 -0.11 2.92 9.75
CA ALA A 31 -0.35 1.48 9.91
C ALA A 31 0.89 0.69 9.49
N CYS A 32 1.23 -0.35 10.24
CA CYS A 32 2.32 -1.27 9.94
C CYS A 32 1.77 -2.69 9.81
N GLY A 33 2.14 -3.43 8.77
CA GLY A 33 1.70 -4.82 8.57
C GLY A 33 2.40 -5.47 7.39
N ILE A 34 2.12 -6.74 7.13
CA ILE A 34 2.67 -7.46 5.97
C ILE A 34 1.79 -7.20 4.75
N LEU A 35 2.36 -6.71 3.63
CA LEU A 35 1.59 -6.48 2.40
C LEU A 35 1.24 -7.82 1.74
N LYS A 36 -0.05 -8.12 1.63
CA LYS A 36 -0.55 -9.36 0.99
C LYS A 36 -1.16 -9.13 -0.39
N GLY A 37 -1.56 -7.91 -0.69
CA GLY A 37 -2.17 -7.58 -1.96
C GLY A 37 -2.36 -6.09 -2.12
N PHE A 38 -2.50 -5.67 -3.37
CA PHE A 38 -2.82 -4.29 -3.73
C PHE A 38 -3.55 -4.26 -5.08
N ASP A 39 -4.16 -3.13 -5.39
CA ASP A 39 -4.75 -2.86 -6.70
C ASP A 39 -4.19 -1.57 -7.33
N PRO A 40 -4.53 -1.24 -8.60
CA PRO A 40 -4.05 -0.03 -9.25
C PRO A 40 -4.50 1.29 -8.61
N LEU A 41 -5.48 1.26 -7.70
CA LEU A 41 -5.94 2.44 -6.95
C LEU A 41 -5.18 2.61 -5.62
N LEU A 42 -4.17 1.76 -5.36
CA LEU A 42 -3.39 1.70 -4.13
C LEU A 42 -4.22 1.33 -2.90
N ASN A 43 -5.32 0.59 -3.08
CA ASN A 43 -5.93 -0.11 -1.96
C ASN A 43 -4.99 -1.24 -1.53
N LEU A 44 -4.78 -1.39 -0.21
CA LEU A 44 -3.79 -2.32 0.35
C LEU A 44 -4.47 -3.36 1.23
N VAL A 45 -4.04 -4.61 1.11
CA VAL A 45 -4.37 -5.70 2.04
C VAL A 45 -3.17 -5.92 2.94
N LEU A 46 -3.34 -5.69 4.24
CA LEU A 46 -2.29 -5.86 5.25
C LEU A 46 -2.67 -6.99 6.21
N ASP A 47 -1.73 -7.89 6.46
CA ASP A 47 -1.82 -8.93 7.47
C ASP A 47 -1.07 -8.54 8.75
N GLY A 48 -1.58 -8.94 9.92
CA GLY A 48 -1.00 -8.61 11.22
C GLY A 48 -0.85 -7.10 11.48
N CYS A 49 -1.83 -6.30 11.07
CA CYS A 49 -1.72 -4.85 11.05
C CYS A 49 -1.80 -4.21 12.45
N THR A 50 -0.88 -3.30 12.77
CA THR A 50 -0.90 -2.43 13.96
C THR A 50 -1.05 -0.97 13.54
N GLU A 51 -2.02 -0.26 14.12
CA GLU A 51 -2.25 1.18 13.89
C GLU A 51 -1.59 2.04 14.97
N ASN A 52 -0.94 3.14 14.56
CA ASN A 52 -0.40 4.18 15.41
C ASN A 52 -1.10 5.51 15.10
N LEU A 53 -1.57 6.19 16.15
CA LEU A 53 -2.13 7.54 16.06
C LEU A 53 -1.02 8.56 16.32
N ARG A 54 -0.93 9.62 15.51
CA ARG A 54 -0.01 10.73 15.77
C ARG A 54 -0.42 11.43 17.08
N GLY A 55 0.35 11.26 18.14
CA GLY A 55 0.14 11.95 19.43
C GLY A 55 0.01 11.06 20.67
N LYS A 56 0.31 9.77 20.58
CA LYS A 56 0.60 8.93 21.75
C LYS A 56 1.99 8.31 21.63
#